data_AF-A0A433RSK9-F1
#
_entry.id   AF-A0A433RSK9-F1
#
_cell.length_a   1.000
_cell.length_b   1.000
_cell.length_c   1.000
_cell.angle_alpha   90.00
_cell.angle_beta   90.00
_cell.angle_gamma   90.00
#
_symmetry.space_group_name_H-M   'P 1'
#
loop_
_entity.id
_entity.type
_entity.pdbx_description
1 polymer ?
#
loop_
_entity_poly.entity_id
_entity_poly.type
_entity_poly.pdbx_seq_one_letter_code
_entity_poly.pdbx_strand_id
1 'polypeptide(L)' 'MICGTCACKKEKILTSKIYLTMNGELLVGDIPATFCECGIHVSYSVEMEIEDYINEKNNTVTGIVHLSYNEL' A
#
# COMPACT_ATOMS: atom_id res chain seq x y z
N MET A 1 -6.67 -7.38 -18.32
CA MET A 1 -8.00 -7.19 -17.71
C MET A 1 -8.36 -5.71 -17.84
N ILE A 2 -9.63 -5.38 -18.09
CA ILE A 2 -10.09 -4.01 -18.34
C ILE A 2 -10.68 -3.43 -17.04
N CYS A 3 -10.56 -2.13 -16.81
CA CYS A 3 -11.20 -1.46 -15.68
C CYS A 3 -12.72 -1.42 -15.84
N GLY A 4 -13.48 -1.85 -14.82
CA GLY A 4 -14.94 -1.80 -14.84
C GLY A 4 -15.49 -0.37 -14.74
N THR A 5 -14.68 0.61 -14.34
CA THR A 5 -15.08 2.01 -14.18
C THR A 5 -14.76 2.85 -15.41
N CYS A 6 -13.49 2.86 -15.86
CA CYS A 6 -13.08 3.68 -17.01
C CYS A 6 -12.97 2.90 -18.33
N ALA A 7 -13.22 1.59 -18.34
CA ALA A 7 -13.05 0.73 -19.53
C ALA A 7 -11.63 0.73 -20.14
N CYS A 8 -10.62 1.26 -19.44
CA CYS A 8 -9.24 1.30 -19.91
C CYS A 8 -8.44 0.07 -19.48
N LYS A 9 -7.27 -0.12 -20.12
CA LYS A 9 -6.35 -1.21 -19.81
C LYS A 9 -5.81 -1.05 -18.38
N LYS A 10 -5.86 -2.15 -17.62
CA LYS A 10 -5.20 -2.24 -16.31
C LYS A 10 -3.75 -2.64 -16.49
N GLU A 11 -2.85 -1.92 -15.83
CA GLU A 11 -1.43 -2.24 -15.79
C GLU A 11 -1.01 -2.56 -14.36
N LYS A 12 -0.23 -3.63 -14.19
CA LYS A 12 0.32 -3.99 -12.88
C LYS A 12 1.50 -3.07 -12.60
N ILE A 13 1.49 -2.42 -11.46
CA ILE A 13 2.55 -1.52 -11.02
C ILE A 13 2.90 -1.83 -9.55
N LEU A 14 4.06 -1.32 -9.12
CA LEU A 14 4.42 -1.24 -7.72
C LEU A 14 4.26 0.21 -7.27
N THR A 15 3.59 0.44 -6.15
CA THR A 15 3.39 1.77 -5.58
C THR A 15 3.94 1.84 -4.16
N SER A 16 4.13 3.05 -3.66
CA SER A 16 4.43 3.30 -2.26
C SER A 16 3.32 4.11 -1.61
N LYS A 17 3.05 3.88 -0.33
CA LYS A 17 2.14 4.69 0.49
C LYS A 17 2.82 5.02 1.83
N ILE A 18 2.50 6.21 2.35
CA ILE A 18 2.88 6.62 3.70
C ILE A 18 1.68 6.36 4.61
N TYR A 19 1.94 5.71 5.72
CA TYR A 19 0.98 5.45 6.78
C TYR A 19 1.42 6.19 8.03
N LEU A 20 0.51 6.97 8.62
CA LEU A 20 0.78 7.66 9.87
C LEU A 20 0.56 6.68 11.03
N THR A 21 1.58 6.47 11.86
CA THR A 21 1.48 5.69 13.09
C THR A 21 1.39 6.63 14.29
N MET A 22 1.12 6.09 15.48
CA MET A 22 0.96 6.91 16.68
C MET A 22 2.22 7.71 17.04
N ASN A 23 3.41 7.19 16.72
CA ASN A 23 4.71 7.77 17.10
C ASN A 23 5.63 8.04 15.90
N GLY A 24 5.11 8.04 14.67
CA GLY A 24 5.93 8.15 13.48
C GLY A 24 5.20 8.02 12.16
N GLU A 25 5.98 7.82 11.11
CA GLU A 25 5.53 7.61 9.74
C GLU A 25 6.14 6.31 9.21
N LEU A 26 5.30 5.45 8.64
CA LEU A 26 5.72 4.22 7.98
C LEU A 26 5.56 4.39 6.46
N LEU A 27 6.67 4.47 5.73
CA LEU A 27 6.65 4.38 4.27
C LEU A 27 6.72 2.91 3.87
N VAL A 28 5.62 2.40 3.32
CA VAL A 28 5.58 1.07 2.72
C VAL A 28 5.76 1.20 1.20
N GLY A 29 6.85 0.63 0.68
CA GLY A 29 7.19 0.55 -0.74
C GLY A 29 6.77 -0.77 -1.38
N ASP A 30 6.96 -0.87 -2.70
CA ASP A 30 6.72 -2.09 -3.48
C ASP A 30 5.33 -2.74 -3.33
N ILE A 31 4.32 -1.95 -2.99
CA ILE A 31 2.95 -2.42 -2.81
C ILE A 31 2.39 -2.83 -4.17
N PRO A 32 1.95 -4.09 -4.36
CA PRO A 32 1.37 -4.54 -5.61
C PRO A 32 0.03 -3.83 -5.85
N ALA A 33 -0.03 -3.07 -6.95
CA ALA A 33 -1.20 -2.29 -7.30
C ALA A 33 -1.54 -2.43 -8.79
N THR A 34 -2.73 -1.97 -9.13
CA THR A 34 -3.20 -1.88 -10.50
C THR A 34 -3.45 -0.43 -10.86
N PHE A 35 -2.80 0.03 -11.93
CA PHE A 35 -3.02 1.35 -12.50
C PHE A 35 -4.01 1.31 -13.66
N CYS A 36 -4.87 2.32 -13.71
CA CYS A 36 -5.75 2.68 -14.82
C CYS A 36 -5.73 4.21 -14.98
N GLU A 37 -6.36 4.72 -16.03
CA GLU A 37 -6.62 6.17 -16.17
C GLU A 37 -7.45 6.75 -15.02
N CYS A 38 -8.17 5.90 -14.28
CA CYS A 38 -8.89 6.29 -13.07
C CYS A 38 -8.01 6.44 -11.81
N GLY A 39 -6.76 5.97 -11.85
CA GLY A 39 -5.84 6.04 -10.72
C GLY A 39 -5.19 4.71 -10.36
N ILE A 40 -4.58 4.69 -9.18
CA ILE A 40 -3.90 3.53 -8.60
C ILE A 40 -4.85 2.84 -7.64
N HIS A 41 -5.03 1.54 -7.84
CA HIS A 41 -5.88 0.69 -7.01
C HIS A 41 -5.04 -0.42 -6.39
N VAL A 42 -4.94 -0.40 -5.06
CA VAL A 42 -4.40 -1.51 -4.26
C VAL A 42 -5.54 -2.48 -3.99
N SER A 43 -5.28 -3.79 -4.00
CA SER A 43 -6.31 -4.77 -3.67
C SER A 43 -6.63 -4.73 -2.17
N TYR A 44 -7.89 -4.97 -1.83
CA TYR A 44 -8.35 -4.95 -0.43
C TYR A 44 -7.55 -5.92 0.47
N SER A 45 -7.19 -7.11 -0.03
CA SER A 45 -6.35 -8.07 0.72
C SER A 45 -4.99 -7.48 1.10
N VAL A 46 -4.36 -6.74 0.18
CA VAL A 46 -3.06 -6.10 0.42
C VAL A 46 -3.20 -4.94 1.41
N GLU A 47 -4.27 -4.15 1.31
CA GLU A 47 -4.54 -3.09 2.29
C GLU A 47 -4.78 -3.65 3.69
N MET A 48 -5.50 -4.77 3.82
CA MET A 48 -5.73 -5.45 5.09
C MET A 48 -4.43 -5.97 5.72
N GLU A 49 -3.54 -6.60 4.95
CA GLU A 49 -2.25 -7.07 5.45
C GLU A 49 -1.38 -5.92 5.98
N ILE A 50 -1.36 -4.79 5.27
CA ILE A 50 -0.63 -3.60 5.70
C ILE A 50 -1.23 -3.02 6.97
N GLU A 51 -2.56 -2.95 7.07
CA GLU A 51 -3.26 -2.49 8.28
C GLU A 51 -3.00 -3.40 9.48
N ASP A 52 -3.04 -4.71 9.30
CA ASP A 52 -2.75 -5.68 10.36
C ASP A 52 -1.32 -5.53 10.89
N TYR A 53 -0.33 -5.37 9.99
CA TYR A 53 1.04 -5.10 10.39
C TYR A 53 1.19 -3.77 11.14
N ILE A 54 0.55 -2.70 10.66
CA ILE A 54 0.59 -1.41 11.34
C ILE A 54 -0.04 -1.53 12.73
N ASN A 55 -1.16 -2.23 12.86
CA ASN A 55 -1.81 -2.44 14.15
C ASN A 55 -0.93 -3.25 15.11
N GLU A 56 -0.23 -4.28 14.62
CA GLU A 56 0.72 -5.07 15.42
C GLU A 56 1.93 -4.24 15.86
N LYS A 57 2.49 -3.41 14.96
CA LYS A 57 3.73 -2.66 15.17
C LYS A 57 3.51 -1.20 15.58
N ASN A 58 2.28 -0.75 15.81
CA ASN A 58 1.92 0.67 16.02
C ASN A 58 2.73 1.33 17.16
N ASN A 59 3.02 0.56 18.21
CA ASN A 59 3.79 1.03 19.36
C ASN A 59 5.31 0.91 19.18
N THR A 60 5.78 0.23 18.15
CA THR A 60 7.21 -0.07 17.91
C THR A 60 7.80 0.84 16.83
N VAL A 61 6.98 1.24 15.84
CA VAL A 61 7.38 2.20 14.81
C VAL A 61 7.49 3.58 15.44
N THR A 62 8.73 4.07 15.59
CA THR A 62 9.04 5.42 16.09
C THR A 62 9.91 6.15 15.06
N GLY A 63 9.57 7.40 14.76
CA GLY A 63 10.22 8.16 13.69
C GLY A 63 9.78 7.73 12.28
N ILE A 64 10.65 7.92 11.27
CA ILE A 64 10.36 7.57 9.87
C ILE A 64 10.96 6.19 9.58
N VAL A 65 10.12 5.20 9.31
CA VAL A 65 10.53 3.83 8.98
C VAL A 65 10.16 3.53 7.54
N HIS A 66 11.12 2.96 6.80
CA HIS A 66 10.94 2.54 5.41
C HIS A 66 10.90 1.01 5.37
N LEU A 67 9.91 0.44 4.71
CA LEU A 67 9.70 -1.00 4.61
C LEU A 67 9.21 -1.37 3.20
N SER A 68 9.71 -2.45 2.60
CA SER A 68 9.12 -3.00 1.38
C SER A 68 7.93 -3.89 1.73
N TYR A 69 6.88 -3.91 0.90
CA TYR A 69 5.74 -4.82 1.09
C TYR A 69 6.16 -6.30 1.12
N ASN A 70 7.25 -6.66 0.44
CA ASN A 70 7.78 -8.03 0.48
C ASN A 70 8.42 -8.41 1.82
N GLU A 71 8.59 -7.46 2.74
CA GLU A 71 9.18 -7.63 4.07
C GLU A 71 8.14 -7.60 5.20
N LEU A 72 6.86 -7.43 4.87
CA LEU A 72 5.71 -7.60 5.79
C LEU A 72 5.51 -9.10 6.08
#